data_AF-A0A2M9J7E3-F1
#
_entry.id   AF-A0A2M9J7E3-F1
#
_cell.length_a   1.000
_cell.length_b   1.000
_cell.length_c   1.000
_cell.angle_alpha   90.00
_cell.angle_beta   90.00
_cell.angle_gamma   90.00
#
_symmetry.space_group_name_H-M   'P 1'
#
loop_
_entity.id
_entity.type
_entity.pdbx_description
1 polymer ?
#
loop_
_entity_poly.entity_id
_entity_poly.type
_entity_poly.pdbx_seq_one_letter_code
_entity_poly.pdbx_strand_id
1 'polypeptide(L)'
;MSAAAVGRAPGTTLIILAKAPVPGRVKTRLTPPYTPQEAARIAEASLADTLDAALATPVGRRVLVLDGEPGPWLPPGIEVLPQCAGGLDERIAAAFAACSGPALLIGMDTPQVSPALLAPALADPRPGEAWFGPAEDGGFWALGLTDPDPALLLGVPMSVAETGRVQRQRLSDAGLAVRELAWLRDVDTAGDARLVAELAPHGRFARALDVSHPGRPGRPAASRPAAIGASAARTTRPSPIPHAPNAQPMAVGPTPNAQPVAVGPTPNAQPVAVGPTPNAQPVAVEAAPNEEPLAPAPIAGHPAPGAVSAQGEPLTPGPRAW
;
A
#
# COMPACT_ATOMS: atom_id res chain seq x y z
N MET A 1 5.28 -26.13 -42.29
CA MET A 1 4.47 -25.07 -41.66
C MET A 1 4.87 -25.03 -40.19
N SER A 2 5.66 -24.03 -39.80
CA SER A 2 6.11 -23.86 -38.42
C SER A 2 5.01 -23.14 -37.65
N ALA A 3 4.49 -23.77 -36.61
CA ALA A 3 3.60 -23.09 -35.67
C ALA A 3 4.45 -22.03 -34.95
N ALA A 4 4.19 -20.76 -35.25
CA ALA A 4 4.73 -19.65 -34.49
C ALA A 4 4.38 -19.88 -33.02
N ALA A 5 5.40 -19.99 -32.17
CA ALA A 5 5.21 -19.92 -30.74
C ALA A 5 4.52 -18.58 -30.45
N VAL A 6 3.23 -18.64 -30.12
CA VAL A 6 2.50 -17.50 -29.58
C VAL A 6 3.28 -17.13 -28.31
N GLY A 7 4.07 -16.05 -28.39
CA GLY A 7 4.85 -15.57 -27.27
C GLY A 7 3.90 -15.32 -26.11
N ARG A 8 4.05 -16.08 -25.03
CA ARG A 8 3.33 -15.80 -23.79
C ARG A 8 3.68 -14.36 -23.42
N ALA A 9 2.67 -13.51 -23.29
CA ALA A 9 2.86 -12.13 -22.83
C ALA A 9 3.78 -12.17 -21.60
N PRO A 10 4.82 -11.32 -21.52
CA PRO A 10 5.74 -11.35 -20.39
C PRO A 10 4.93 -11.18 -19.11
N GLY A 11 5.07 -12.14 -18.18
CA GLY A 11 4.37 -12.08 -16.90
C GLY A 11 4.81 -10.86 -16.10
N THR A 12 3.94 -10.36 -15.22
CA THR A 12 4.22 -9.20 -14.37
C THR A 12 5.55 -9.33 -13.61
N THR A 13 6.30 -8.24 -13.51
CA THR A 13 7.50 -8.15 -12.66
C THR A 13 7.08 -7.71 -11.25
N LEU A 14 7.43 -8.48 -10.22
CA LEU A 14 7.31 -8.05 -8.83
C LEU A 14 8.63 -7.43 -8.38
N ILE A 15 8.57 -6.15 -8.04
CA ILE A 15 9.69 -5.36 -7.53
C ILE A 15 9.55 -5.26 -6.01
N ILE A 16 10.63 -5.54 -5.29
CA ILE A 16 10.77 -5.30 -3.86
C ILE A 16 11.82 -4.21 -3.69
N LEU A 17 11.43 -3.04 -3.20
CA LEU A 17 12.36 -1.95 -2.92
C LEU A 17 12.77 -2.01 -1.44
N ALA A 18 14.07 -2.18 -1.17
CA ALA A 18 14.56 -2.40 0.19
C ALA A 18 15.93 -1.74 0.47
N LYS A 19 16.20 -1.51 1.75
CA LYS A 19 17.54 -1.21 2.28
C LYS A 19 18.06 -2.43 3.02
N ALA A 20 19.35 -2.72 2.88
CA ALA A 20 19.99 -3.81 3.62
C ALA A 20 19.85 -3.58 5.14
N PRO A 21 19.47 -4.60 5.93
CA PRO A 21 19.20 -4.46 7.35
C PRO A 21 20.49 -4.32 8.18
N VAL A 22 21.05 -3.10 8.19
CA VAL A 22 22.29 -2.78 8.91
C VAL A 22 21.97 -1.99 10.18
N PRO A 23 22.49 -2.39 11.37
CA PRO A 23 22.30 -1.65 12.61
C PRO A 23 22.61 -0.15 12.49
N GLY A 24 21.68 0.68 12.94
CA GLY A 24 21.80 2.14 12.90
C GLY A 24 21.53 2.77 11.53
N ARG A 25 21.28 1.99 10.47
CA ARG A 25 20.93 2.50 9.13
C ARG A 25 19.47 2.29 8.76
N VAL A 26 18.82 1.28 9.34
CA VAL A 26 17.41 0.96 9.12
C VAL A 26 16.63 1.10 10.43
N LYS A 27 15.33 1.40 10.32
CA LYS A 27 14.39 1.40 11.44
C LYS A 27 14.89 2.16 12.67
N THR A 28 15.50 3.32 12.45
CA THR A 28 16.00 4.16 13.54
C THR A 28 14.89 4.64 14.47
N ARG A 29 13.65 4.77 13.97
CA ARG A 29 12.44 5.08 14.76
C ARG A 29 11.95 3.94 15.66
N LEU A 30 12.50 2.72 15.52
CA LEU A 30 12.33 1.64 16.50
C LEU A 30 13.27 1.80 17.71
N THR A 31 14.23 2.74 17.65
CA THR A 31 15.22 2.99 18.70
C THR A 31 14.94 4.36 19.36
N PRO A 32 14.41 4.44 20.59
CA PRO A 32 13.95 3.37 21.51
C PRO A 32 12.57 2.78 21.14
N PRO A 33 12.15 1.64 21.73
CA PRO A 33 12.73 0.90 22.85
C PRO A 33 13.78 -0.14 22.46
N TYR A 34 13.93 -0.43 21.18
CA TYR A 34 14.89 -1.42 20.71
C TYR A 34 16.28 -0.80 20.58
N THR A 35 17.31 -1.61 20.73
CA THR A 35 18.68 -1.25 20.35
C THR A 35 18.82 -1.22 18.82
N PRO A 36 19.83 -0.54 18.25
CA PRO A 36 20.09 -0.56 16.81
C PRO A 36 20.25 -1.97 16.23
N GLN A 37 20.80 -2.90 17.01
CA GLN A 37 20.94 -4.31 16.62
C GLN A 37 19.60 -5.04 16.59
N GLU A 38 18.73 -4.78 17.56
CA GLU A 38 17.36 -5.33 17.58
C GLU A 38 16.52 -4.77 16.44
N ALA A 39 16.58 -3.45 16.20
CA ALA A 39 15.87 -2.80 15.09
C ALA A 39 16.30 -3.37 13.74
N ALA A 40 17.60 -3.63 13.53
CA ALA A 40 18.09 -4.28 12.32
C ALA A 40 17.60 -5.74 12.18
N ARG A 41 17.58 -6.52 13.27
CA ARG A 41 17.01 -7.88 13.24
C ARG A 41 15.52 -7.88 12.93
N ILE A 42 14.76 -6.93 13.46
CA ILE A 42 13.33 -6.75 13.16
C ILE A 42 13.16 -6.39 11.68
N ALA A 43 13.96 -5.48 11.15
CA ALA A 43 13.95 -5.11 9.73
C ALA A 43 14.33 -6.29 8.81
N GLU A 44 15.34 -7.07 9.19
CA GLU A 44 15.74 -8.28 8.46
C GLU A 44 14.61 -9.32 8.42
N ALA A 45 13.97 -9.56 9.57
CA ALA A 45 12.84 -10.47 9.66
C ALA A 45 11.64 -9.98 8.86
N SER A 46 11.40 -8.66 8.84
CA SER A 46 10.36 -8.05 8.01
C SER A 46 10.60 -8.28 6.52
N LEU A 47 11.80 -7.93 6.05
CA LEU A 47 12.20 -8.12 4.67
C LEU A 47 12.14 -9.61 4.28
N ALA A 48 12.61 -10.52 5.15
CA ALA A 48 12.54 -11.94 4.88
C ALA A 48 11.10 -12.46 4.69
N ASP A 49 10.15 -12.01 5.51
CA ASP A 49 8.73 -12.37 5.34
C ASP A 49 8.16 -11.80 4.02
N THR A 50 8.51 -10.56 3.65
CA THR A 50 8.15 -9.97 2.35
C THR A 50 8.73 -10.76 1.17
N LEU A 51 9.99 -11.20 1.25
CA LEU A 51 10.65 -11.99 0.21
C LEU A 51 10.03 -13.40 0.10
N ASP A 52 9.67 -14.03 1.22
CA ASP A 52 8.95 -15.31 1.23
C ASP A 52 7.58 -15.17 0.54
N ALA A 53 6.85 -14.08 0.80
CA ALA A 53 5.59 -13.78 0.11
C ALA A 53 5.80 -13.55 -1.40
N ALA A 54 6.86 -12.83 -1.79
CA ALA A 54 7.19 -12.60 -3.19
C ALA A 54 7.51 -13.92 -3.93
N LEU A 55 8.25 -14.84 -3.30
CA LEU A 55 8.55 -16.17 -3.85
C LEU A 55 7.28 -17.01 -4.02
N ALA A 56 6.36 -16.95 -3.06
CA ALA A 56 5.08 -17.66 -3.12
C ALA A 56 4.09 -17.06 -4.14
N THR A 57 4.34 -15.86 -4.65
CA THR A 57 3.45 -15.15 -5.58
C THR A 57 3.76 -15.54 -7.03
N PRO A 58 2.77 -15.98 -7.85
CA PRO A 58 3.02 -16.40 -9.23
C PRO A 58 3.24 -15.20 -10.16
N VAL A 59 4.50 -14.88 -10.44
CA VAL A 59 4.93 -13.79 -11.32
C VAL A 59 5.99 -14.22 -12.33
N GLY A 60 6.16 -13.45 -13.40
CA GLY A 60 7.15 -13.74 -14.44
C GLY A 60 8.59 -13.47 -14.00
N ARG A 61 8.79 -12.40 -13.20
CA ARG A 61 10.10 -11.96 -12.73
C ARG A 61 9.98 -11.41 -11.30
N ARG A 62 11.01 -11.61 -10.49
CA ARG A 62 11.13 -11.08 -9.12
C ARG A 62 12.44 -10.32 -8.99
N VAL A 63 12.36 -9.06 -8.62
CA VAL A 63 13.51 -8.17 -8.52
C VAL A 63 13.55 -7.53 -7.15
N LEU A 64 14.65 -7.68 -6.43
CA LEU A 64 14.98 -6.90 -5.25
C LEU A 64 15.86 -5.72 -5.68
N VAL A 65 15.34 -4.51 -5.57
CA VAL A 65 16.10 -3.28 -5.80
C VAL A 65 16.65 -2.78 -4.46
N LEU A 66 17.93 -3.02 -4.24
CA LEU A 66 18.57 -2.98 -2.93
C LEU A 66 19.51 -1.77 -2.77
N ASP A 67 19.34 -1.03 -1.68
CA ASP A 67 20.35 -0.10 -1.16
C ASP A 67 21.21 -0.82 -0.11
N GLY A 68 22.47 -1.10 -0.47
CA GLY A 68 23.40 -1.91 0.31
C GLY A 68 23.63 -3.29 -0.30
N GLU A 69 24.31 -4.15 0.47
CA GLU A 69 24.71 -5.48 0.01
C GLU A 69 23.68 -6.55 0.39
N PRO A 70 23.43 -7.56 -0.46
CA PRO A 70 22.61 -8.71 -0.10
C PRO A 70 23.26 -9.48 1.06
N GLY A 71 22.45 -10.06 1.93
CA GLY A 71 22.91 -10.86 3.06
C GLY A 71 22.32 -12.27 3.08
N PRO A 72 22.63 -13.06 4.12
CA PRO A 72 22.11 -14.43 4.28
C PRO A 72 20.58 -14.53 4.34
N TRP A 73 19.90 -13.41 4.59
CA TRP A 73 18.45 -13.29 4.59
C TRP A 73 17.82 -13.36 3.19
N LEU A 74 18.59 -13.19 2.12
CA LEU A 74 18.10 -13.23 0.74
C LEU A 74 17.99 -14.68 0.24
N PRO A 75 16.78 -15.20 -0.04
CA PRO A 75 16.63 -16.51 -0.65
C PRO A 75 17.02 -16.50 -2.14
N PRO A 76 17.37 -17.66 -2.72
CA PRO A 76 17.57 -17.79 -4.16
C PRO A 76 16.27 -17.56 -4.93
N GLY A 77 16.37 -17.29 -6.24
CA GLY A 77 15.21 -17.10 -7.12
C GLY A 77 14.69 -15.66 -7.20
N ILE A 78 15.44 -14.70 -6.66
CA ILE A 78 15.19 -13.27 -6.74
C ILE A 78 16.41 -12.61 -7.38
N GLU A 79 16.20 -11.84 -8.44
CA GLU A 79 17.24 -11.03 -9.07
C GLU A 79 17.52 -9.80 -8.19
N VAL A 80 18.78 -9.43 -8.01
CA VAL A 80 19.15 -8.25 -7.21
C VAL A 80 19.68 -7.17 -8.15
N LEU A 81 19.09 -5.98 -8.06
CA LEU A 81 19.58 -4.77 -8.72
C LEU A 81 19.96 -3.73 -7.67
N PRO A 82 21.03 -2.96 -7.86
CA PRO A 82 21.35 -1.87 -6.95
C PRO A 82 20.34 -0.72 -7.09
N GLN A 83 20.01 -0.06 -5.99
CA GLN A 83 19.32 1.24 -6.04
C GLN A 83 20.25 2.29 -6.65
N CYS A 84 19.68 3.15 -7.50
CA CYS A 84 20.39 4.33 -7.97
C CYS A 84 20.57 5.35 -6.83
N ALA A 85 21.52 6.28 -7.01
CA ALA A 85 21.57 7.47 -6.17
C ALA A 85 20.30 8.31 -6.34
N GLY A 86 20.07 9.24 -5.40
CA GLY A 86 18.96 10.18 -5.47
C GLY A 86 17.84 9.94 -4.46
N GLY A 87 16.73 10.64 -4.69
CA GLY A 87 15.51 10.61 -3.89
C GLY A 87 14.76 9.27 -3.98
N LEU A 88 13.79 9.05 -3.09
CA LEU A 88 12.99 7.83 -3.11
C LEU A 88 12.13 7.73 -4.37
N ASP A 89 11.63 8.86 -4.87
CA ASP A 89 10.91 8.96 -6.14
C ASP A 89 11.78 8.55 -7.33
N GLU A 90 13.03 9.03 -7.39
CA GLU A 90 14.00 8.67 -8.43
C GLU A 90 14.34 7.18 -8.39
N ARG A 91 14.51 6.60 -7.19
CA ARG A 91 14.77 5.17 -7.00
C ARG A 91 13.60 4.30 -7.43
N ILE A 92 12.37 4.68 -7.08
CA ILE A 92 11.15 3.99 -7.52
C ILE A 92 10.99 4.11 -9.04
N ALA A 93 11.21 5.31 -9.60
CA ALA A 93 11.15 5.56 -11.04
C ALA A 93 12.16 4.69 -11.81
N ALA A 94 13.40 4.61 -11.33
CA ALA A 94 14.44 3.76 -11.92
C ALA A 94 14.10 2.27 -11.84
N ALA A 95 13.45 1.82 -10.75
CA ALA A 95 13.00 0.44 -10.61
C ALA A 95 11.92 0.08 -11.65
N PHE A 96 10.98 0.98 -11.90
CA PHE A 96 9.99 0.81 -12.97
C PHE A 96 10.61 0.86 -14.37
N ALA A 97 11.58 1.75 -14.60
CA ALA A 97 12.31 1.85 -15.87
C ALA A 97 13.05 0.55 -16.26
N ALA A 98 13.42 -0.28 -15.27
CA ALA A 98 14.07 -1.57 -15.48
C ALA A 98 13.09 -2.71 -15.86
N CYS A 99 11.80 -2.41 -16.07
CA CYS A 99 10.76 -3.36 -16.43
C CYS A 99 10.26 -3.11 -17.86
N SER A 100 10.15 -4.17 -18.66
CA SER A 100 9.70 -4.10 -20.06
C SER A 100 8.22 -4.41 -20.26
N GLY A 101 7.45 -4.46 -19.17
CA GLY A 101 6.04 -4.85 -19.16
C GLY A 101 5.44 -4.60 -17.77
N PRO A 102 4.22 -5.10 -17.48
CA PRO A 102 3.54 -4.82 -16.22
C PRO A 102 4.44 -5.07 -15.01
N ALA A 103 4.42 -4.15 -14.06
CA ALA A 103 5.22 -4.23 -12.85
C ALA A 103 4.39 -3.86 -11.62
N LEU A 104 4.64 -4.55 -10.51
CA LEU A 104 4.09 -4.26 -9.19
C LEU A 104 5.26 -4.06 -8.24
N LEU A 105 5.36 -2.89 -7.65
CA LEU A 105 6.35 -2.57 -6.62
C LEU A 105 5.72 -2.67 -5.24
N ILE A 106 6.46 -3.27 -4.31
CA ILE A 106 6.17 -3.28 -2.87
C ILE A 106 7.39 -2.85 -2.06
N GLY A 107 7.14 -2.25 -0.89
CA GLY A 107 8.18 -1.91 0.08
C GLY A 107 8.62 -3.09 0.95
N MET A 108 9.70 -2.90 1.74
CA MET A 108 10.23 -3.91 2.67
C MET A 108 9.55 -3.94 4.05
N ASP A 109 8.62 -3.02 4.30
CA ASP A 109 8.13 -2.65 5.63
C ASP A 109 6.73 -3.18 5.96
N THR A 110 6.22 -4.08 5.12
CA THR A 110 4.91 -4.72 5.26
C THR A 110 5.05 -6.25 5.38
N PRO A 111 5.54 -6.77 6.51
CA PRO A 111 5.76 -8.22 6.69
C PRO A 111 4.47 -9.05 6.69
N GLN A 112 3.31 -8.40 6.81
CA GLN A 112 1.98 -8.99 6.66
C GLN A 112 1.54 -9.16 5.20
N VAL A 113 2.33 -8.71 4.22
CA VAL A 113 2.02 -8.90 2.80
C VAL A 113 1.93 -10.39 2.47
N SER A 114 1.01 -10.75 1.57
CA SER A 114 0.79 -12.14 1.17
C SER A 114 0.44 -12.23 -0.32
N PRO A 115 0.62 -13.40 -0.97
CA PRO A 115 0.19 -13.59 -2.35
C PRO A 115 -1.28 -13.23 -2.60
N ALA A 116 -2.16 -13.46 -1.62
CA ALA A 116 -3.58 -13.12 -1.73
C ALA A 116 -3.82 -11.61 -1.79
N LEU A 117 -3.01 -10.81 -1.08
CA LEU A 117 -3.08 -9.34 -1.13
C LEU A 117 -2.54 -8.78 -2.45
N LEU A 118 -1.58 -9.46 -3.07
CA LEU A 118 -0.99 -9.06 -4.36
C LEU A 118 -1.82 -9.53 -5.56
N ALA A 119 -2.56 -10.63 -5.41
CA ALA A 119 -3.29 -11.29 -6.50
C ALA A 119 -4.17 -10.35 -7.35
N PRO A 120 -4.92 -9.37 -6.79
CA PRO A 120 -5.74 -8.47 -7.61
C PRO A 120 -4.93 -7.71 -8.66
N ALA A 121 -3.73 -7.24 -8.30
CA ALA A 121 -2.85 -6.49 -9.20
C ALA A 121 -2.12 -7.38 -10.23
N LEU A 122 -2.19 -8.71 -10.07
CA LEU A 122 -1.42 -9.67 -10.87
C LEU A 122 -2.29 -10.54 -11.79
N ALA A 123 -3.59 -10.67 -11.51
CA ALA A 123 -4.45 -11.66 -12.17
C ALA A 123 -4.71 -11.37 -13.66
N ASP A 124 -4.98 -10.12 -14.03
CA ASP A 124 -5.27 -9.70 -15.42
C ASP A 124 -4.94 -8.20 -15.62
N PRO A 125 -3.65 -7.83 -15.70
CA PRO A 125 -3.26 -6.44 -15.91
C PRO A 125 -3.71 -5.95 -17.28
N ARG A 126 -4.64 -4.99 -17.32
CA ARG A 126 -5.11 -4.38 -18.57
C ARG A 126 -4.38 -3.06 -18.87
N PRO A 127 -4.09 -2.75 -20.14
CA PRO A 127 -3.47 -1.48 -20.51
C PRO A 127 -4.22 -0.27 -19.95
N GLY A 128 -3.47 0.73 -19.47
CA GLY A 128 -4.05 1.94 -18.87
C GLY A 128 -4.54 1.77 -17.43
N GLU A 129 -4.31 0.61 -16.79
CA GLU A 129 -4.60 0.42 -15.38
C GLU A 129 -3.38 0.68 -14.50
N ALA A 130 -3.64 1.24 -13.33
CA ALA A 130 -2.69 1.33 -12.23
C ALA A 130 -3.31 0.70 -10.97
N TRP A 131 -2.48 0.10 -10.13
CA TRP A 131 -2.88 -0.46 -8.84
C TRP A 131 -2.20 0.31 -7.72
N PHE A 132 -2.96 0.68 -6.70
CA PHE A 132 -2.47 1.49 -5.60
C PHE A 132 -2.79 0.81 -4.27
N GLY A 133 -1.76 0.55 -3.48
CA GLY A 133 -1.89 0.02 -2.12
C GLY A 133 -1.62 1.12 -1.11
N PRO A 134 -2.65 1.78 -0.55
CA PRO A 134 -2.47 2.87 0.41
C PRO A 134 -1.87 2.35 1.72
N ALA A 135 -0.89 3.09 2.25
CA ALA A 135 -0.35 2.85 3.58
C ALA A 135 -1.07 3.73 4.61
N GLU A 136 -1.26 3.22 5.83
CA GLU A 136 -1.97 3.94 6.90
C GLU A 136 -1.26 5.23 7.37
N ASP A 137 0.03 5.39 7.09
CA ASP A 137 0.83 6.58 7.43
C ASP A 137 0.68 7.73 6.40
N GLY A 138 -0.11 7.52 5.36
CA GLY A 138 -0.33 8.47 4.27
C GLY A 138 0.52 8.21 3.03
N GLY A 139 1.42 7.22 3.06
CA GLY A 139 2.18 6.74 1.91
C GLY A 139 1.45 5.68 1.07
N PHE A 140 2.23 4.80 0.44
CA PHE A 140 1.75 3.62 -0.24
C PHE A 140 2.70 2.44 -0.03
N TRP A 141 2.15 1.27 0.27
CA TRP A 141 2.93 0.04 0.42
C TRP A 141 3.10 -0.70 -0.91
N ALA A 142 2.21 -0.42 -1.88
CA ALA A 142 2.26 -1.01 -3.21
C ALA A 142 1.89 -0.02 -4.32
N LEU A 143 2.53 -0.15 -5.47
CA LEU A 143 2.19 0.56 -6.70
C LEU A 143 2.39 -0.37 -7.90
N GLY A 144 1.34 -0.56 -8.71
CA GLY A 144 1.37 -1.36 -9.91
C GLY A 144 1.10 -0.52 -11.15
N LEU A 145 1.87 -0.73 -12.20
CA LEU A 145 1.72 -0.08 -13.50
C LEU A 145 1.70 -1.15 -14.58
N THR A 146 0.69 -1.10 -15.45
CA THR A 146 0.60 -2.00 -16.59
C THR A 146 1.54 -1.60 -17.74
N ASP A 147 1.81 -0.30 -17.85
CA ASP A 147 2.87 0.28 -18.67
C ASP A 147 3.76 1.15 -17.78
N PRO A 148 4.93 0.64 -17.33
CA PRO A 148 5.83 1.39 -16.45
C PRO A 148 6.37 2.68 -17.09
N ASP A 149 5.80 3.82 -16.70
CA ASP A 149 6.34 5.15 -17.02
C ASP A 149 6.99 5.80 -15.79
N PRO A 150 8.33 5.95 -15.76
CA PRO A 150 9.05 6.61 -14.68
C PRO A 150 8.58 8.05 -14.38
N ALA A 151 8.05 8.77 -15.38
CA ALA A 151 7.59 10.15 -15.20
C ALA A 151 6.39 10.25 -14.23
N LEU A 152 5.64 9.16 -14.05
CA LEU A 152 4.54 9.07 -13.07
C LEU A 152 5.00 9.11 -11.61
N LEU A 153 6.31 9.02 -11.36
CA LEU A 153 6.91 8.95 -10.02
C LEU A 153 7.75 10.19 -9.70
N LEU A 154 8.52 10.69 -10.68
CA LEU A 154 9.50 11.75 -10.49
C LEU A 154 8.88 13.05 -9.96
N GLY A 155 9.36 13.54 -8.83
CA GLY A 155 8.86 14.74 -8.17
C GLY A 155 7.57 14.54 -7.37
N VAL A 156 7.15 13.30 -7.06
CA VAL A 156 6.18 13.08 -5.97
C VAL A 156 6.91 13.35 -4.66
N PRO A 157 6.35 14.17 -3.74
CA PRO A 157 6.91 14.33 -2.42
C PRO A 157 6.93 12.99 -1.69
N MET A 158 8.10 12.54 -1.25
CA MET A 158 8.28 11.26 -0.57
C MET A 158 8.47 11.45 0.94
N SER A 159 8.06 10.46 1.73
CA SER A 159 8.19 10.45 3.20
C SER A 159 7.41 11.58 3.90
N VAL A 160 6.25 11.98 3.36
CA VAL A 160 5.33 12.97 3.95
C VAL A 160 3.91 12.41 3.96
N ALA A 161 3.05 12.95 4.83
CA ALA A 161 1.69 12.41 5.05
C ALA A 161 0.81 12.46 3.79
N GLU A 162 1.09 13.36 2.85
CA GLU A 162 0.33 13.50 1.61
C GLU A 162 0.90 12.66 0.45
N THR A 163 2.03 11.95 0.63
CA THR A 163 2.73 11.21 -0.44
C THR A 163 1.77 10.33 -1.24
N GLY A 164 1.00 9.47 -0.57
CA GLY A 164 0.08 8.54 -1.19
C GLY A 164 -1.05 9.25 -1.94
N ARG A 165 -1.62 10.30 -1.35
CA ARG A 165 -2.66 11.12 -1.99
C ARG A 165 -2.14 11.78 -3.26
N VAL A 166 -0.94 12.36 -3.23
CA VAL A 166 -0.30 13.01 -4.39
C VAL A 166 0.03 12.00 -5.47
N GLN A 167 0.62 10.86 -5.11
CA GLN A 167 0.92 9.79 -6.07
C GLN A 167 -0.35 9.27 -6.76
N ARG A 168 -1.39 8.98 -5.99
CA ARG A 168 -2.68 8.51 -6.52
C ARG A 168 -3.33 9.52 -7.46
N GLN A 169 -3.27 10.81 -7.10
CA GLN A 169 -3.80 11.87 -7.95
C GLN A 169 -3.03 11.94 -9.26
N ARG A 170 -1.69 11.86 -9.21
CA ARG A 170 -0.84 11.87 -10.42
C ARG A 170 -1.19 10.75 -11.40
N LEU A 171 -1.49 9.54 -10.91
CA LEU A 171 -1.93 8.44 -11.76
C LEU A 171 -3.27 8.75 -12.44
N SER A 172 -4.21 9.34 -11.68
CA SER A 172 -5.52 9.76 -12.20
C SER A 172 -5.38 10.88 -13.26
N ASP A 173 -4.52 11.86 -13.01
CA ASP A 173 -4.26 12.98 -13.91
C ASP A 173 -3.60 12.54 -15.23
N ALA A 174 -2.85 11.43 -15.19
CA ALA A 174 -2.30 10.78 -16.37
C ALA A 174 -3.34 9.93 -17.14
N GLY A 175 -4.61 9.92 -16.71
CA GLY A 175 -5.70 9.18 -17.35
C GLY A 175 -5.73 7.69 -17.05
N LEU A 176 -5.00 7.22 -16.03
CA LEU A 176 -4.98 5.80 -15.66
C LEU A 176 -6.22 5.43 -14.86
N ALA A 177 -6.75 4.23 -15.10
CA ALA A 177 -7.79 3.62 -14.28
C ALA A 177 -7.15 3.08 -12.99
N VAL A 178 -7.16 3.90 -11.93
CA VAL A 178 -6.57 3.54 -10.63
C VAL A 178 -7.48 2.58 -9.86
N ARG A 179 -6.96 1.39 -9.57
CA ARG A 179 -7.59 0.36 -8.74
C ARG A 179 -6.90 0.31 -7.38
N GLU A 180 -7.67 -0.01 -6.34
CA GLU A 180 -7.15 -0.06 -4.97
C GLU A 180 -6.83 -1.50 -4.55
N LEU A 181 -5.71 -1.66 -3.85
CA LEU A 181 -5.43 -2.81 -3.00
C LEU A 181 -5.90 -2.52 -1.58
N ALA A 182 -5.86 -3.53 -0.71
CA ALA A 182 -6.16 -3.33 0.71
C ALA A 182 -5.18 -2.33 1.35
N TRP A 183 -5.67 -1.60 2.35
CA TRP A 183 -4.82 -0.78 3.21
C TRP A 183 -3.91 -1.67 4.05
N LEU A 184 -2.63 -1.32 4.15
CA LEU A 184 -1.68 -1.96 5.07
C LEU A 184 -0.98 -0.91 5.93
N ARG A 185 -0.50 -1.35 7.09
CA ARG A 185 0.35 -0.56 7.98
C ARG A 185 1.82 -0.88 7.73
N ASP A 186 2.61 0.14 7.44
CA ASP A 186 4.06 0.05 7.41
C ASP A 186 4.61 0.03 8.84
N VAL A 187 5.62 -0.80 9.07
CA VAL A 187 6.26 -0.90 10.39
C VAL A 187 7.32 0.18 10.54
N ASP A 188 6.99 1.36 11.07
CA ASP A 188 7.97 2.43 11.29
C ASP A 188 8.29 2.63 12.78
N THR A 189 7.30 2.45 13.65
CA THR A 189 7.43 2.60 15.10
C THR A 189 7.22 1.28 15.85
N ALA A 190 7.59 1.27 17.14
CA ALA A 190 7.35 0.12 18.01
C ALA A 190 5.85 -0.18 18.20
N GLY A 191 4.98 0.83 18.06
CA GLY A 191 3.54 0.67 18.06
C GLY A 191 3.07 -0.09 16.82
N ASP A 192 3.55 0.32 15.64
CA ASP A 192 3.24 -0.36 14.38
C ASP A 192 3.70 -1.80 14.42
N ALA A 193 4.92 -2.03 14.91
CA ALA A 193 5.50 -3.35 15.01
C ALA A 193 4.63 -4.32 15.85
N ARG A 194 4.09 -3.86 16.98
CA ARG A 194 3.17 -4.65 17.80
C ARG A 194 1.87 -4.98 17.07
N LEU A 195 1.25 -3.98 16.44
CA LEU A 195 -0.03 -4.15 15.76
C LEU A 195 0.12 -5.08 14.54
N VAL A 196 1.19 -4.93 13.77
CA VAL A 196 1.48 -5.79 12.62
C VAL A 196 1.80 -7.23 13.05
N ALA A 197 2.53 -7.42 14.15
CA ALA A 197 2.79 -8.76 14.69
C ALA A 197 1.51 -9.48 15.15
N GLU A 198 0.50 -8.74 15.60
CA GLU A 198 -0.81 -9.30 15.95
C GLU A 198 -1.61 -9.72 14.71
N LEU A 199 -1.48 -8.98 13.60
CA LEU A 199 -2.09 -9.31 12.31
C LEU A 199 -1.42 -10.50 11.62
N ALA A 200 -0.08 -10.61 11.72
CA ALA A 200 0.72 -11.65 11.09
C ALA A 200 1.58 -12.43 12.12
N PRO A 201 0.98 -13.24 13.00
CA PRO A 201 1.65 -13.79 14.19
C PRO A 201 2.60 -14.96 13.90
N HIS A 202 2.68 -15.44 12.66
CA HIS A 202 3.40 -16.67 12.32
C HIS A 202 4.72 -16.42 11.57
N GLY A 203 4.94 -15.20 11.09
CA GLY A 203 6.15 -14.80 10.36
C GLY A 203 7.41 -14.75 11.22
N ARG A 204 8.56 -14.58 10.58
CA ARG A 204 9.84 -14.32 11.25
C ARG A 204 9.78 -12.99 12.00
N PHE A 205 9.09 -11.99 11.44
CA PHE A 205 8.91 -10.66 12.02
C PHE A 205 8.30 -10.71 13.42
N ALA A 206 7.16 -11.40 13.58
CA ALA A 206 6.49 -11.52 14.88
C ALA A 206 7.39 -12.19 15.93
N ARG A 207 8.13 -13.24 15.54
CA ARG A 207 9.09 -13.93 16.43
C ARG A 207 10.27 -13.03 16.82
N ALA A 208 10.79 -12.22 15.89
CA ALA A 208 11.89 -11.30 16.16
C ALA A 208 11.50 -10.23 17.19
N LEU A 209 10.25 -9.77 17.18
CA LEU A 209 9.73 -8.83 18.16
C LEU A 209 9.59 -9.44 19.55
N ASP A 210 9.11 -10.69 19.66
CA ASP A 210 8.99 -11.39 20.94
C ASP A 210 10.35 -11.59 21.62
N VAL A 211 11.39 -11.92 20.83
CA VAL A 211 12.76 -12.10 21.35
C VAL A 211 13.40 -10.76 21.77
N SER A 212 13.09 -9.68 21.06
CA SER A 212 13.67 -8.35 21.30
C SER A 212 12.95 -7.56 22.41
N HIS A 213 11.90 -8.11 23.00
CA HIS A 213 11.19 -7.49 24.12
C HIS A 213 10.80 -8.53 25.19
N PRO A 214 11.76 -9.03 25.99
CA PRO A 214 11.54 -10.15 26.93
C PRO A 214 10.61 -9.83 28.12
N GLY A 215 9.95 -8.65 28.15
CA GLY A 215 9.06 -8.21 29.23
C GLY A 215 7.56 -8.49 29.03
N ARG A 216 7.15 -9.20 27.98
CA ARG A 216 5.72 -9.53 27.76
C ARG A 216 5.36 -10.80 28.56
N PRO A 217 4.28 -10.83 29.37
CA PRO A 217 3.76 -12.10 29.89
C PRO A 217 3.35 -12.96 28.69
N GLY A 218 3.99 -14.13 28.57
CA GLY A 218 3.83 -15.03 27.43
C GLY A 218 2.38 -15.37 27.16
N ARG A 219 1.98 -15.26 25.89
CA ARG A 219 0.71 -15.80 25.42
C ARG A 219 0.75 -17.33 25.64
N PRO A 220 -0.28 -17.95 26.24
CA PRO A 220 -0.26 -19.39 26.47
C PRO A 220 -0.08 -20.11 25.13
N ALA A 221 0.95 -20.95 25.05
CA ALA A 221 1.19 -21.80 23.91
C ALA A 221 -0.09 -22.58 23.61
N ALA A 222 -0.58 -22.53 22.38
CA ALA A 222 -1.64 -23.42 21.93
C ALA A 222 -1.11 -24.85 22.11
N SER A 223 -1.64 -25.53 23.12
CA SER A 223 -1.30 -26.90 23.44
C SER A 223 -1.60 -27.78 22.23
N ARG A 224 -0.54 -28.32 21.62
CA ARG A 224 -0.65 -29.46 20.70
C ARG A 224 -1.36 -30.58 21.44
N PRO A 225 -2.41 -31.21 20.88
CA PRO A 225 -2.93 -32.43 21.48
C PRO A 225 -1.82 -33.48 21.45
N ALA A 226 -1.49 -34.00 22.63
CA ALA A 226 -0.55 -35.09 22.79
C ALA A 226 -1.07 -36.30 22.02
N ALA A 227 -0.25 -36.83 21.10
CA ALA A 227 -0.44 -38.14 20.53
C ALA A 227 -0.23 -39.17 21.64
N ILE A 228 -1.32 -39.74 22.15
CA ILE A 228 -1.29 -40.97 22.93
C ILE A 228 -1.48 -42.15 21.98
N GLY A 229 -0.47 -43.01 21.97
CA GLY A 229 -0.36 -44.20 21.14
C GLY A 229 -1.40 -45.27 21.47
N ALA A 230 -1.60 -46.14 20.49
CA ALA A 230 -2.50 -47.27 20.48
C ALA A 230 -2.18 -48.31 21.59
N SER A 231 -3.23 -48.87 22.20
CA SER A 231 -3.28 -50.29 22.53
C SER A 231 -4.73 -50.77 22.74
N ALA A 232 -4.97 -52.01 22.31
CA ALA A 232 -6.26 -52.64 22.05
C ALA A 232 -6.98 -53.16 23.31
N ALA A 233 -8.34 -53.16 23.28
CA ALA A 233 -9.16 -54.31 23.68
C ALA A 233 -10.67 -54.10 23.45
N ARG A 234 -11.23 -55.00 22.62
CA ARG A 234 -12.53 -55.72 22.75
C ARG A 234 -13.84 -54.97 23.06
N THR A 235 -14.68 -54.95 22.01
CA THR A 235 -16.06 -55.47 21.94
C THR A 235 -16.96 -55.42 23.18
N THR A 236 -17.95 -54.53 23.15
CA THR A 236 -19.36 -54.84 23.48
C THR A 236 -20.29 -53.80 22.85
N ARG A 237 -21.30 -54.27 22.10
CA ARG A 237 -22.47 -53.49 21.64
C ARG A 237 -23.41 -53.20 22.83
N PRO A 238 -24.17 -52.09 22.83
CA PRO A 238 -25.60 -52.25 22.51
C PRO A 238 -26.22 -51.12 21.65
N SER A 239 -27.45 -51.44 21.24
CA SER A 239 -28.36 -50.92 20.20
C SER A 239 -28.87 -49.46 20.29
N PRO A 240 -29.58 -48.96 19.24
CA PRO A 240 -29.83 -47.54 18.97
C PRO A 240 -31.26 -47.08 19.35
N ILE A 241 -31.44 -45.79 19.64
CA ILE A 241 -32.75 -45.11 19.67
C ILE A 241 -32.56 -43.61 19.26
N PRO A 242 -33.60 -42.87 18.82
CA PRO A 242 -33.92 -42.63 17.42
C PRO A 242 -33.87 -41.14 17.03
N HIS A 243 -33.97 -40.86 15.72
CA HIS A 243 -34.19 -39.53 15.17
C HIS A 243 -35.49 -38.87 15.67
N ALA A 244 -35.42 -37.57 15.94
CA ALA A 244 -36.56 -36.66 15.91
C ALA A 244 -36.25 -35.48 14.96
N PRO A 245 -37.21 -35.08 14.09
CA PRO A 245 -37.00 -34.07 13.06
C PRO A 245 -37.39 -32.66 13.51
N ASN A 246 -36.94 -31.68 12.73
CA ASN A 246 -37.50 -30.32 12.59
C ASN A 246 -37.12 -29.28 13.65
N ALA A 247 -36.11 -28.47 13.34
CA ALA A 247 -35.89 -27.15 13.96
C ALA A 247 -35.94 -26.09 12.86
N GLN A 248 -37.02 -25.30 12.84
CA GLN A 248 -37.10 -24.08 12.05
C GLN A 248 -36.49 -22.90 12.83
N PRO A 249 -35.86 -21.92 12.16
CA PRO A 249 -35.26 -20.77 12.83
C PRO A 249 -36.32 -19.78 13.31
N MET A 250 -36.29 -19.45 14.60
CA MET A 250 -37.06 -18.34 15.15
C MET A 250 -36.40 -17.00 14.83
N ALA A 251 -37.13 -16.14 14.11
CA ALA A 251 -36.79 -14.74 13.91
C ALA A 251 -37.04 -13.94 15.19
N VAL A 252 -36.04 -13.18 15.64
CA VAL A 252 -36.17 -12.20 16.72
C VAL A 252 -36.50 -10.85 16.07
N GLY A 253 -37.75 -10.41 16.23
CA GLY A 253 -38.19 -9.07 15.86
C GLY A 253 -37.75 -8.02 16.90
N PRO A 254 -37.70 -6.72 16.54
CA PRO A 254 -37.20 -5.68 17.42
C PRO A 254 -38.21 -5.33 18.51
N THR A 255 -37.75 -5.31 19.77
CA THR A 255 -38.51 -4.80 20.93
C THR A 255 -38.54 -3.25 20.95
N PRO A 256 -39.71 -2.61 21.07
CA PRO A 256 -39.83 -1.17 21.23
C PRO A 256 -40.01 -0.84 22.73
N ASN A 257 -38.93 -0.61 23.47
CA ASN A 257 -38.88 0.25 24.66
C ASN A 257 -37.51 0.15 25.34
N ALA A 258 -36.64 1.10 25.06
CA ALA A 258 -35.52 1.44 25.93
C ALA A 258 -35.53 2.96 26.10
N GLN A 259 -35.89 3.44 27.29
CA GLN A 259 -35.78 4.84 27.64
C GLN A 259 -34.31 5.17 27.99
N PRO A 260 -33.80 6.37 27.64
CA PRO A 260 -32.42 6.74 27.95
C PRO A 260 -32.25 7.05 29.43
N VAL A 261 -31.23 6.45 30.06
CA VAL A 261 -30.74 6.85 31.38
C VAL A 261 -29.92 8.12 31.23
N ALA A 262 -30.35 9.21 31.86
CA ALA A 262 -29.61 10.46 31.95
C ALA A 262 -28.49 10.35 32.99
N VAL A 263 -27.24 10.53 32.55
CA VAL A 263 -26.08 10.69 33.44
C VAL A 263 -25.81 12.19 33.59
N GLY A 264 -25.86 12.67 34.85
CA GLY A 264 -25.62 14.07 35.19
C GLY A 264 -24.16 14.53 34.98
N PRO A 265 -23.91 15.85 34.94
CA PRO A 265 -22.63 16.40 34.52
C PRO A 265 -21.53 16.22 35.58
N THR A 266 -20.38 15.68 35.16
CA THR A 266 -19.13 15.69 35.93
C THR A 266 -18.40 17.03 35.78
N PRO A 267 -17.89 17.63 36.87
CA PRO A 267 -17.23 18.94 36.83
C PRO A 267 -15.72 18.78 36.52
N ASN A 268 -15.35 18.52 35.25
CA ASN A 268 -14.01 18.85 34.71
C ASN A 268 -13.86 18.54 33.20
N ALA A 269 -14.69 19.14 32.35
CA ALA A 269 -14.50 19.08 30.90
C ALA A 269 -14.04 20.45 30.38
N GLN A 270 -12.84 20.52 29.82
CA GLN A 270 -12.38 21.68 29.05
C GLN A 270 -13.07 21.68 27.67
N PRO A 271 -13.47 22.84 27.13
CA PRO A 271 -14.19 22.90 25.86
C PRO A 271 -13.26 22.60 24.68
N VAL A 272 -13.62 21.58 23.89
CA VAL A 272 -13.05 21.35 22.55
C VAL A 272 -13.83 22.22 21.56
N ALA A 273 -13.13 23.14 20.89
CA ALA A 273 -13.68 23.93 19.80
C ALA A 273 -13.85 23.03 18.55
N VAL A 274 -15.10 22.84 18.12
CA VAL A 274 -15.44 22.19 16.85
C VAL A 274 -15.49 23.27 15.77
N GLY A 275 -14.52 23.23 14.83
CA GLY A 275 -14.55 24.06 13.62
C GLY A 275 -15.63 23.62 12.64
N PRO A 276 -16.08 24.49 11.72
CA PRO A 276 -17.20 24.21 10.83
C PRO A 276 -16.89 23.08 9.84
N THR A 277 -17.83 22.15 9.70
CA THR A 277 -17.83 21.07 8.70
C THR A 277 -17.98 21.61 7.28
N PRO A 278 -17.17 21.17 6.30
CA PRO A 278 -17.30 21.57 4.90
C PRO A 278 -18.20 20.58 4.15
N ASN A 279 -19.52 20.58 4.40
CA ASN A 279 -20.48 19.98 3.46
C ASN A 279 -21.96 20.34 3.72
N ALA A 280 -22.27 21.63 3.79
CA ALA A 280 -23.66 22.09 3.65
C ALA A 280 -23.83 22.71 2.25
N GLN A 281 -24.47 21.99 1.34
CA GLN A 281 -24.91 22.56 0.07
C GLN A 281 -26.21 23.35 0.27
N PRO A 282 -26.32 24.59 -0.21
CA PRO A 282 -27.59 25.30 -0.21
C PRO A 282 -28.50 24.79 -1.34
N VAL A 283 -29.75 24.49 -0.97
CA VAL A 283 -30.85 24.19 -1.89
C VAL A 283 -31.24 25.48 -2.61
N ALA A 284 -31.05 25.53 -3.93
CA ALA A 284 -31.51 26.63 -4.77
C ALA A 284 -32.99 26.45 -5.10
N VAL A 285 -33.80 27.47 -4.81
CA VAL A 285 -35.20 27.56 -5.22
C VAL A 285 -35.25 28.28 -6.57
N GLU A 286 -35.85 27.61 -7.55
CA GLU A 286 -36.01 28.04 -8.93
C GLU A 286 -37.12 29.11 -9.05
N ALA A 287 -36.85 30.18 -9.79
CA ALA A 287 -37.86 31.08 -10.33
C ALA A 287 -37.49 31.41 -11.78
N ALA A 288 -38.43 31.19 -12.70
CA ALA A 288 -38.35 31.55 -14.12
C ALA A 288 -39.50 32.53 -14.46
N PRO A 289 -39.59 33.09 -15.68
CA PRO A 289 -38.63 33.91 -16.42
C PRO A 289 -39.27 35.25 -16.87
N ASN A 290 -38.55 36.02 -17.70
CA ASN A 290 -38.90 37.25 -18.46
C ASN A 290 -38.44 38.58 -17.84
N GLU A 291 -37.45 39.23 -18.45
CA GLU A 291 -37.62 40.35 -19.39
C GLU A 291 -36.22 40.91 -19.78
N GLU A 292 -35.96 40.99 -21.08
CA GLU A 292 -34.95 41.87 -21.72
C GLU A 292 -35.74 42.84 -22.63
N PRO A 293 -35.20 43.97 -23.15
CA PRO A 293 -33.82 44.49 -23.07
C PRO A 293 -33.73 46.03 -22.86
N LEU A 294 -32.51 46.57 -22.64
CA LEU A 294 -32.04 47.78 -23.36
C LEU A 294 -30.55 48.09 -23.09
N ALA A 295 -29.75 48.19 -24.16
CA ALA A 295 -28.42 48.80 -24.14
C ALA A 295 -28.52 50.35 -24.16
N PRO A 296 -27.46 51.06 -23.72
CA PRO A 296 -26.71 51.82 -24.74
C PRO A 296 -25.18 51.84 -24.57
N ALA A 297 -24.57 51.85 -25.77
CA ALA A 297 -23.25 52.28 -26.28
C ALA A 297 -22.11 52.86 -25.39
N PRO A 298 -20.84 52.76 -25.88
CA PRO A 298 -19.62 52.84 -25.07
C PRO A 298 -18.99 54.25 -25.01
N ILE A 299 -18.17 54.47 -23.99
CA ILE A 299 -17.31 55.66 -23.87
C ILE A 299 -15.86 55.28 -24.19
N ALA A 300 -15.26 56.04 -25.10
CA ALA A 300 -13.92 55.91 -25.63
C ALA A 300 -12.82 56.32 -24.63
N GLY A 301 -11.59 55.84 -24.84
CA GLY A 301 -10.41 56.53 -24.27
C GLY A 301 -9.11 55.74 -24.01
N HIS A 302 -8.57 55.06 -25.03
CA HIS A 302 -7.13 55.06 -25.41
C HIS A 302 -5.99 54.60 -24.44
N PRO A 303 -4.80 54.21 -24.96
CA PRO A 303 -4.25 52.87 -24.69
C PRO A 303 -2.83 52.88 -24.10
N ALA A 304 -2.34 51.70 -23.71
CA ALA A 304 -0.91 51.42 -23.49
C ALA A 304 -0.44 50.28 -24.43
N PRO A 305 0.84 50.27 -24.85
CA PRO A 305 1.21 49.86 -26.20
C PRO A 305 1.75 48.43 -26.31
N GLY A 306 1.62 47.90 -27.53
CA GLY A 306 2.82 47.48 -28.28
C GLY A 306 3.07 45.99 -28.36
N ALA A 307 2.52 45.39 -29.41
CA ALA A 307 2.59 43.98 -29.76
C ALA A 307 3.98 43.50 -30.22
N VAL A 308 4.18 42.20 -30.00
CA VAL A 308 5.09 41.29 -30.70
C VAL A 308 4.58 41.05 -32.13
N SER A 309 5.50 40.97 -33.11
CA SER A 309 5.55 40.00 -34.22
C SER A 309 6.50 40.53 -35.30
N ALA A 310 7.19 39.76 -36.14
CA ALA A 310 7.56 38.35 -36.23
C ALA A 310 8.42 38.21 -37.51
N GLN A 311 9.11 37.08 -37.64
CA GLN A 311 9.55 36.41 -38.87
C GLN A 311 10.93 36.76 -39.49
N GLY A 312 11.70 35.69 -39.75
CA GLY A 312 12.71 35.64 -40.81
C GLY A 312 14.03 34.94 -40.44
N GLU A 313 14.05 33.60 -40.44
CA GLU A 313 15.26 32.74 -40.50
C GLU A 313 16.06 32.92 -41.83
N PRO A 314 17.20 32.22 -42.08
CA PRO A 314 18.23 31.61 -41.21
C PRO A 314 19.67 32.01 -41.64
N LEU A 315 20.73 31.57 -40.94
CA LEU A 315 22.06 31.27 -41.53
C LEU A 315 22.92 30.50 -40.50
N THR A 316 23.21 29.23 -40.80
CA THR A 316 24.28 28.41 -40.18
C THR A 316 25.45 28.27 -41.19
N PRO A 317 26.59 27.62 -40.85
CA PRO A 317 27.61 28.02 -39.88
C PRO A 317 29.02 28.12 -40.51
N GLY A 318 29.97 28.79 -39.85
CA GLY A 318 31.40 28.75 -40.17
C GLY A 318 32.18 27.94 -39.12
N PRO A 319 33.22 27.15 -39.50
CA PRO A 319 33.92 26.27 -38.58
C PRO A 319 35.18 26.92 -37.98
N ARG A 320 35.56 26.52 -36.77
CA ARG A 320 36.93 26.44 -36.20
C ARG A 320 36.82 25.88 -34.76
N ALA A 321 37.40 24.71 -34.46
CA ALA A 321 38.73 24.57 -33.83
C ALA A 321 38.85 25.52 -32.63
N TRP A 322 38.88 25.08 -31.38
CA TRP A 322 39.69 24.03 -30.73
C TRP A 322 38.91 23.37 -29.58
#